data_AF-A0A820CD40-F1
#
_entry.id   AF-A0A820CD40-F1
#
_cell.length_a   1.000
_cell.length_b   1.000
_cell.length_c   1.000
_cell.angle_alpha   90.00
_cell.angle_beta   90.00
_cell.angle_gamma   90.00
#
_symmetry.space_group_name_H-M   'P 1'
#
loop_
_entity.id
_entity.type
_entity.pdbx_description
1 polymer ?
#
loop_
_entity_poly.entity_id
_entity_poly.type
_entity_poly.pdbx_seq_one_letter_code
_entity_poly.pdbx_strand_id
1 'polypeptide(L)'
;AIPYAQLSSSKTQWGCKKSKGIEIDMDDGLQRIRNKNGVIKFREAGTYFVIAAVQVASEDNNGIGDLHLWMKLNGNDIPNSNTIQSINKDTGVLICQSAIEIKVGDKLQMVYSTDVAQGKIGLVATQPHNEPLVPSIIMSIMKSSYAEDNYD
;
A
#
# COMPACT_ATOMS: atom_id res chain seq x y z
N ALA A 1 23.01 4.26 -8.39
CA ALA A 1 21.99 3.23 -8.13
C ALA A 1 20.63 3.90 -8.13
N ILE A 2 19.70 3.39 -8.94
CA ILE A 2 18.34 3.92 -9.08
C ILE A 2 17.58 3.64 -7.77
N PRO A 3 16.88 4.62 -7.17
CA PRO A 3 16.09 4.38 -5.97
C PRO A 3 14.94 3.39 -6.20
N TYR A 4 14.79 2.43 -5.28
CA TYR A 4 13.68 1.49 -5.26
C TYR A 4 13.34 1.04 -3.83
N ALA A 5 12.14 0.49 -3.69
CA ALA A 5 11.69 -0.20 -2.49
C ALA A 5 10.81 -1.41 -2.87
N GLN A 6 11.03 -2.52 -2.18
CA GLN A 6 10.13 -3.66 -2.08
C GLN A 6 9.86 -3.84 -0.59
N LEU A 7 8.60 -3.72 -0.20
CA LEU A 7 8.18 -3.71 1.19
C LEU A 7 6.96 -4.61 1.35
N SER A 8 6.78 -5.16 2.55
CA SER A 8 5.62 -5.98 2.86
C SER A 8 5.21 -5.89 4.33
N SER A 9 4.05 -6.45 4.65
CA SER A 9 3.58 -6.53 6.03
C SER A 9 3.18 -7.96 6.42
N SER A 10 3.70 -8.42 7.55
CA SER A 10 3.38 -9.72 8.13
C SER A 10 2.12 -9.70 9.00
N LYS A 11 1.51 -8.52 9.16
CA LYS A 11 0.44 -8.30 10.14
C LYS A 11 -0.93 -8.28 9.49
N THR A 12 -1.86 -9.00 10.09
CA THR A 12 -3.30 -8.77 9.85
C THR A 12 -3.73 -7.46 10.50
N GLN A 13 -4.46 -6.65 9.74
CA GLN A 13 -4.84 -5.30 10.11
C GLN A 13 -6.33 -5.09 9.79
N TRP A 14 -7.18 -5.07 10.82
CA TRP A 14 -8.61 -4.88 10.65
C TRP A 14 -9.02 -3.44 10.40
N GLY A 15 -9.83 -3.21 9.37
CA GLY A 15 -10.33 -1.89 8.99
C GLY A 15 -11.42 -1.36 9.91
N CYS A 16 -11.80 -0.11 9.67
CA CYS A 16 -12.99 0.53 10.23
C CYS A 16 -13.42 1.69 9.32
N LYS A 17 -14.56 2.33 9.64
CA LYS A 17 -15.07 3.53 8.93
C LYS A 17 -14.10 4.70 8.88
N LYS A 18 -13.16 4.78 9.81
CA LYS A 18 -12.12 5.81 9.81
C LYS A 18 -10.89 5.29 9.07
N SER A 19 -10.32 6.13 8.22
CA SER A 19 -9.06 5.80 7.55
C SER A 19 -7.91 5.62 8.53
N LYS A 20 -7.06 4.65 8.25
CA LYS A 20 -5.83 4.40 8.99
C LYS A 20 -4.66 4.07 8.06
N GLY A 21 -3.46 4.37 8.53
CA GLY A 21 -2.22 3.98 7.85
C GLY A 21 -2.01 2.47 7.90
N ILE A 22 -1.49 1.92 6.82
CA ILE A 22 -1.07 0.52 6.77
C ILE A 22 0.29 0.41 7.46
N GLU A 23 0.40 -0.50 8.41
CA GLU A 23 1.68 -0.91 8.99
C GLU A 23 2.42 -1.81 7.99
N ILE A 24 3.70 -1.50 7.78
CA ILE A 24 4.60 -2.20 6.87
C ILE A 24 5.88 -2.46 7.64
N ASP A 25 6.00 -3.66 8.20
CA ASP A 25 7.04 -4.05 9.14
C ASP A 25 8.25 -4.75 8.49
N MET A 26 8.18 -5.08 7.20
CA MET A 26 9.24 -5.77 6.48
C MET A 26 9.83 -4.92 5.35
N ASP A 27 11.16 -4.88 5.32
CA ASP A 27 11.96 -4.23 4.29
C ASP A 27 12.60 -5.31 3.39
N ASP A 28 11.84 -5.82 2.42
CA ASP A 28 12.29 -6.92 1.54
C ASP A 28 13.42 -6.51 0.60
N GLY A 29 13.50 -5.22 0.26
CA GLY A 29 14.61 -4.62 -0.47
C GLY A 29 14.48 -3.12 -0.53
N LEU A 30 15.54 -2.38 -0.22
CA LEU A 30 15.52 -0.92 -0.22
C LEU A 30 16.81 -0.33 -0.77
N GLN A 31 16.67 0.63 -1.67
CA GLN A 31 17.78 1.45 -2.15
C GLN A 31 17.36 2.92 -2.16
N ARG A 32 18.02 3.73 -1.33
CA ARG A 32 17.79 5.20 -1.22
C ARG A 32 16.35 5.62 -0.87
N ILE A 33 15.49 4.68 -0.52
CA ILE A 33 14.19 4.87 0.13
C ILE A 33 14.30 4.33 1.56
N ARG A 34 13.51 4.87 2.50
CA ARG A 34 13.41 4.38 3.87
C ARG A 34 11.96 4.09 4.20
N ASN A 35 11.70 2.98 4.85
CA ASN A 35 10.44 2.67 5.51
C ASN A 35 10.56 2.96 7.02
N LYS A 36 9.51 3.50 7.61
CA LYS A 36 9.34 3.55 9.07
C LYS A 36 7.90 3.12 9.38
N ASN A 37 7.68 1.81 9.44
CA ASN A 37 6.39 1.19 9.71
C ASN A 37 5.24 1.76 8.84
N GLY A 38 5.43 1.81 7.52
CA GLY A 38 4.45 2.33 6.56
C GLY A 38 4.57 3.83 6.26
N VAL A 39 5.47 4.56 6.94
CA VAL A 39 5.84 5.94 6.56
C VAL A 39 7.08 5.90 5.67
N ILE A 40 6.87 6.09 4.37
CA ILE A 40 7.92 5.99 3.35
C ILE A 40 8.56 7.35 3.12
N LYS A 41 9.89 7.39 3.16
CA LYS A 41 10.70 8.60 2.94
C LYS A 41 11.67 8.41 1.81
N PHE A 42 11.86 9.47 1.04
CA PHE A 42 12.70 9.49 -0.15
C PHE A 42 13.94 10.35 0.07
N ARG A 43 15.10 9.85 -0.37
CA ARG A 43 16.36 10.63 -0.35
C ARG A 43 16.57 11.48 -1.59
N GLU A 44 15.83 11.22 -2.66
CA GLU A 44 15.96 11.90 -3.94
C GLU A 44 14.60 12.36 -4.44
N ALA A 45 14.55 13.57 -4.98
CA ALA A 45 13.39 14.06 -5.71
C ALA A 45 13.25 13.38 -7.08
N GLY A 46 12.04 13.43 -7.63
CA GLY A 46 11.66 12.95 -8.96
C GLY A 46 10.33 12.21 -8.96
N THR A 47 9.96 11.68 -10.12
CA THR A 47 8.77 10.86 -10.30
C THR A 47 9.01 9.43 -9.84
N TYR A 48 8.10 8.88 -9.03
CA TYR A 48 8.13 7.50 -8.59
C TYR A 48 6.85 6.78 -9.00
N PHE A 49 6.98 5.57 -9.54
CA PHE A 49 5.86 4.67 -9.71
C PHE A 49 5.71 3.82 -8.45
N VAL A 50 4.53 3.86 -7.85
CA VAL A 50 4.17 3.16 -6.63
C VAL A 50 3.05 2.18 -6.95
N ILE A 51 3.22 0.93 -6.55
CA ILE A 51 2.20 -0.12 -6.62
C ILE A 51 2.06 -0.71 -5.23
N ALA A 52 0.85 -0.71 -4.69
CA ALA A 52 0.50 -1.37 -3.43
C ALA A 52 -0.61 -2.38 -3.70
N ALA A 53 -0.30 -3.66 -3.52
CA ALA A 53 -1.25 -4.76 -3.61
C ALA A 53 -1.55 -5.28 -2.21
N VAL A 54 -2.81 -5.26 -1.80
CA VAL A 54 -3.23 -5.70 -0.46
C VAL A 54 -4.12 -6.93 -0.54
N GLN A 55 -3.95 -7.83 0.43
CA GLN A 55 -4.80 -9.01 0.59
C GLN A 55 -5.99 -8.65 1.47
N VAL A 56 -7.18 -8.59 0.88
CA VAL A 56 -8.41 -8.19 1.54
C VAL A 56 -9.25 -9.43 1.88
N ALA A 57 -9.74 -9.50 3.11
CA ALA A 57 -10.67 -10.54 3.53
C ALA A 57 -11.63 -10.04 4.61
N SER A 58 -12.65 -10.85 4.91
CA SER A 58 -13.51 -10.66 6.07
C SER A 58 -13.17 -11.61 7.21
N GLU A 59 -13.36 -11.15 8.44
CA GLU A 59 -13.22 -11.99 9.64
C GLU A 59 -14.32 -13.07 9.63
N ASP A 60 -13.92 -14.33 9.78
CA ASP A 60 -14.79 -15.51 9.76
C ASP A 60 -15.76 -15.60 8.56
N ASN A 61 -15.40 -15.00 7.41
CA ASN A 61 -16.25 -14.93 6.21
C ASN A 61 -17.63 -14.29 6.44
N ASN A 62 -17.77 -13.45 7.48
CA ASN A 62 -19.05 -12.87 7.90
C ASN A 62 -19.17 -11.36 7.61
N GLY A 63 -18.09 -10.73 7.12
CA GLY A 63 -18.09 -9.32 6.71
C GLY A 63 -18.44 -9.17 5.24
N ILE A 64 -19.54 -8.46 4.95
CA ILE A 64 -19.90 -8.01 3.60
C ILE A 64 -19.79 -6.48 3.56
N GLY A 65 -19.05 -5.96 2.60
CA GLY A 65 -18.83 -4.51 2.46
C GLY A 65 -17.63 -4.18 1.59
N ASP A 66 -17.27 -2.90 1.60
CA ASP A 66 -16.21 -2.33 0.78
C ASP A 66 -14.97 -2.00 1.62
N LEU A 67 -13.80 -2.33 1.09
CA LEU A 67 -12.51 -1.78 1.53
C LEU A 67 -12.01 -0.77 0.49
N HIS A 68 -11.66 0.42 0.97
CA HIS A 68 -11.09 1.50 0.19
C HIS A 68 -9.60 1.60 0.48
N LEU A 69 -8.77 1.78 -0.54
CA LEU A 69 -7.31 1.90 -0.46
C LEU A 69 -6.81 3.07 -1.31
N TRP A 70 -6.05 3.98 -0.71
CA TRP A 70 -5.50 5.15 -1.40
C TRP A 70 -4.18 5.63 -0.79
N MET A 71 -3.57 6.63 -1.43
CA MET A 71 -2.27 7.18 -1.03
C MET A 71 -2.43 8.54 -0.33
N LYS A 72 -1.57 8.78 0.67
CA LYS A 72 -1.37 10.10 1.27
C LYS A 72 0.06 10.57 1.07
N LEU A 73 0.21 11.84 0.71
CA LEU A 73 1.49 12.54 0.69
C LEU A 73 1.48 13.65 1.74
N ASN A 74 2.41 13.60 2.68
CA ASN A 74 2.53 14.57 3.77
C ASN A 74 1.23 14.76 4.58
N GLY A 75 0.44 13.70 4.71
CA GLY A 75 -0.83 13.69 5.44
C GLY A 75 -2.07 14.07 4.61
N ASN A 76 -1.89 14.54 3.38
CA ASN A 76 -2.99 14.89 2.46
C ASN A 76 -3.27 13.75 1.49
N ASP A 77 -4.54 13.54 1.16
CA ASP A 77 -4.96 12.53 0.18
C ASP A 77 -4.44 12.91 -1.21
N ILE A 78 -3.85 11.94 -1.92
CA ILE A 78 -3.47 12.12 -3.33
C ILE A 78 -4.73 11.98 -4.19
N PRO A 79 -5.08 12.98 -5.02
CA PRO A 79 -6.23 12.89 -5.91
C PRO A 79 -6.16 11.67 -6.84
N ASN A 80 -7.31 11.09 -7.18
CA ASN A 80 -7.43 9.96 -8.11
C ASN A 80 -6.58 8.71 -7.75
N SER A 81 -6.22 8.53 -6.48
CA SER A 81 -5.46 7.36 -6.01
C SER A 81 -6.32 6.27 -5.35
N ASN A 82 -7.63 6.52 -5.18
CA ASN A 82 -8.49 5.60 -4.45
C ASN A 82 -8.92 4.40 -5.31
N THR A 83 -9.02 3.25 -4.66
CA THR A 83 -9.42 1.97 -5.22
C THR A 83 -10.35 1.26 -4.23
N ILE A 84 -11.25 0.43 -4.73
CA ILE A 84 -12.29 -0.20 -3.92
C ILE A 84 -12.35 -1.68 -4.23
N GLN A 85 -12.41 -2.50 -3.19
CA GLN A 85 -12.73 -3.93 -3.28
C GLN A 85 -13.97 -4.21 -2.44
N SER A 86 -15.03 -4.67 -3.09
CA SER A 86 -16.18 -5.26 -2.42
C SER A 86 -15.87 -6.69 -2.04
N ILE A 87 -16.14 -7.05 -0.78
CA ILE A 87 -15.92 -8.39 -0.22
C ILE A 87 -17.27 -8.96 0.24
N ASN A 88 -17.44 -10.25 0.02
CA ASN A 88 -18.53 -11.04 0.60
C ASN A 88 -17.99 -12.19 1.46
N LYS A 89 -17.54 -13.28 0.82
CA LYS A 89 -17.06 -14.52 1.43
C LYS A 89 -15.66 -14.90 0.96
N ASP A 90 -15.18 -14.31 -0.13
CA ASP A 90 -13.90 -14.63 -0.72
C ASP A 90 -12.84 -13.58 -0.38
N THR A 91 -11.59 -14.00 -0.37
CA THR A 91 -10.43 -13.11 -0.33
C THR A 91 -10.22 -12.45 -1.68
N GLY A 92 -9.82 -11.18 -1.70
CA GLY A 92 -9.48 -10.46 -2.92
C GLY A 92 -8.14 -9.74 -2.82
N VAL A 93 -7.49 -9.51 -3.96
CA VAL A 93 -6.31 -8.64 -4.05
C VAL A 93 -6.74 -7.29 -4.60
N LEU A 94 -6.58 -6.23 -3.80
CA LEU A 94 -6.83 -4.85 -4.24
C LEU A 94 -5.51 -4.16 -4.57
N ILE A 95 -5.41 -3.58 -5.75
CA ILE A 95 -4.20 -2.87 -6.21
C ILE A 95 -4.50 -1.37 -6.27
N CYS A 96 -3.70 -0.58 -5.56
CA CYS A 96 -3.62 0.87 -5.69
C CYS A 96 -2.27 1.24 -6.31
N GLN A 97 -2.27 1.97 -7.42
CA GLN A 97 -1.05 2.36 -8.11
C GLN A 97 -1.11 3.80 -8.60
N SER A 98 0.04 4.47 -8.61
CA SER A 98 0.15 5.85 -9.10
C SER A 98 1.59 6.21 -9.45
N ALA A 99 1.74 7.11 -10.43
CA ALA A 99 2.97 7.87 -10.61
C ALA A 99 2.87 9.16 -9.80
N ILE A 100 3.81 9.39 -8.89
CA ILE A 100 3.79 10.53 -7.97
C ILE A 100 5.08 11.34 -8.04
N GLU A 101 4.94 12.66 -8.02
CA GLU A 101 6.07 13.58 -7.87
C GLU A 101 6.49 13.67 -6.41
N ILE A 102 7.76 13.43 -6.14
CA ILE A 102 8.33 13.43 -4.79
C ILE A 102 9.40 14.49 -4.67
N LYS A 103 9.37 15.21 -3.55
CA LYS A 103 10.45 16.08 -3.06
C LYS A 103 11.22 15.40 -1.94
N VAL A 104 12.47 15.80 -1.74
CA VAL A 104 13.26 15.33 -0.60
C VAL A 104 12.57 15.74 0.70
N GLY A 105 12.37 14.77 1.59
CA GLY A 105 11.70 14.98 2.87
C GLY A 105 10.21 14.64 2.88
N ASP A 106 9.60 14.40 1.71
CA ASP A 106 8.22 13.96 1.62
C ASP A 106 7.99 12.62 2.32
N LYS A 107 6.77 12.45 2.83
CA LYS A 107 6.30 11.24 3.50
C LYS A 107 5.11 10.68 2.73
N LEU A 108 5.31 9.54 2.10
CA LEU A 108 4.24 8.77 1.47
C LEU A 108 3.71 7.73 2.47
N GLN A 109 2.40 7.54 2.48
CA GLN A 109 1.73 6.49 3.25
C GLN A 109 0.61 5.86 2.41
N MET A 110 0.45 4.54 2.52
CA MET A 110 -0.78 3.88 2.13
C MET A 110 -1.78 3.95 3.28
N VAL A 111 -3.03 4.25 2.96
CA VAL A 111 -4.12 4.30 3.93
C VAL A 111 -5.33 3.56 3.40
N TYR A 112 -6.15 3.07 4.32
CA TYR A 112 -7.36 2.36 3.98
C TYR A 112 -8.47 2.59 5.01
N SER A 113 -9.70 2.34 4.59
CA SER A 113 -10.90 2.32 5.42
C SER A 113 -11.88 1.27 4.91
N THR A 114 -12.89 0.97 5.71
CA THR A 114 -14.00 0.10 5.31
C THR A 114 -15.33 0.83 5.49
N ASP A 115 -16.37 0.45 4.76
CA ASP A 115 -17.73 0.95 5.00
C ASP A 115 -18.42 0.24 6.20
N VAL A 116 -17.88 -0.91 6.62
CA VAL A 116 -18.36 -1.68 7.77
C VAL A 116 -17.73 -1.27 9.10
N ALA A 117 -18.36 -1.71 10.19
CA ALA A 117 -17.84 -1.57 11.54
C ALA A 117 -16.47 -2.26 11.72
N GLN A 118 -15.73 -1.81 12.73
CA GLN A 118 -14.40 -2.31 13.05
C GLN A 118 -14.36 -3.83 13.20
N GLY A 119 -13.28 -4.45 12.71
CA GLY A 119 -13.03 -5.89 12.86
C GLY A 119 -13.55 -6.74 11.71
N LYS A 120 -14.54 -6.28 10.95
CA LYS A 120 -15.24 -7.15 9.98
C LYS A 120 -14.51 -7.41 8.67
N ILE A 121 -13.83 -6.40 8.13
CA ILE A 121 -13.08 -6.47 6.87
C ILE A 121 -11.73 -5.83 7.12
N GLY A 122 -10.67 -6.37 6.53
CA GLY A 122 -9.33 -5.87 6.73
C GLY A 122 -8.32 -6.42 5.75
N LEU A 123 -7.07 -6.08 6.03
CA LEU A 123 -5.92 -6.60 5.31
C LEU A 123 -5.42 -7.82 6.08
N VAL A 124 -5.29 -8.97 5.43
CA VAL A 124 -4.98 -10.24 6.12
C VAL A 124 -3.63 -10.76 5.67
N ALA A 125 -2.79 -11.07 6.66
CA ALA A 125 -1.59 -11.86 6.45
C ALA A 125 -1.86 -13.31 6.86
N THR A 126 -1.48 -14.25 6.01
CA THR A 126 -1.71 -15.68 6.22
C THR A 126 -0.40 -16.43 6.04
N GLN A 127 -0.07 -17.30 6.97
CA GLN A 127 1.09 -18.21 6.86
C GLN A 127 0.55 -19.62 6.58
N PRO A 128 0.47 -20.06 5.30
CA PRO A 128 0.09 -21.43 5.00
C PRO A 128 1.20 -22.40 5.43
N HIS A 129 0.82 -23.65 5.65
CA HIS A 129 1.76 -24.69 6.06
C HIS A 129 2.72 -25.05 4.91
N ASN A 130 4.03 -24.93 5.14
CA ASN A 130 5.09 -25.18 4.16
C ASN A 130 5.07 -24.28 2.90
N GLU A 131 4.41 -23.12 2.96
CA GLU A 131 4.42 -22.11 1.89
C GLU A 131 5.02 -20.79 2.41
N PRO A 132 5.49 -19.90 1.51
CA PRO A 132 5.82 -18.53 1.90
C PRO A 132 4.64 -17.82 2.54
N LEU A 133 4.93 -16.83 3.40
CA LEU A 133 3.94 -15.91 3.93
C LEU A 133 3.17 -15.25 2.78
N VAL A 134 1.84 -15.20 2.91
CA VAL A 134 0.97 -14.31 2.13
C VAL A 134 0.85 -13.01 2.93
N PRO A 135 1.59 -11.95 2.59
CA PRO A 135 1.59 -10.72 3.37
C PRO A 135 0.29 -9.94 3.16
N SER A 136 -0.09 -9.12 4.15
CA SER A 136 -1.30 -8.30 4.04
C SER A 136 -1.17 -7.18 3.00
N ILE A 137 0.07 -6.79 2.69
CA ILE A 137 0.42 -5.84 1.64
C ILE A 137 1.77 -6.21 1.05
N ILE A 138 1.90 -6.04 -0.26
CA ILE A 138 3.16 -5.96 -0.99
C ILE A 138 3.19 -4.58 -1.65
N MET A 139 4.25 -3.81 -1.42
CA MET A 139 4.43 -2.49 -2.00
C MET A 139 5.76 -2.40 -2.74
N SER A 140 5.68 -2.03 -4.01
CA SER A 140 6.83 -1.78 -4.88
C SER A 140 6.88 -0.30 -5.23
N ILE A 141 8.06 0.29 -5.12
CA ILE A 141 8.31 1.69 -5.47
C ILE A 141 9.56 1.76 -6.32
N MET A 142 9.46 2.42 -7.47
CA MET A 142 10.58 2.59 -8.39
C MET A 142 10.65 4.04 -8.86
N LYS A 143 11.84 4.63 -8.83
CA LYS A 143 12.04 5.94 -9.47
C LYS A 143 11.93 5.77 -10.98
N SER A 144 11.03 6.53 -11.61
CA SER A 144 11.01 6.62 -13.07
C SER A 144 12.27 7.34 -13.53
N SER A 145 12.99 6.78 -14.49
CA SER A 145 14.08 7.50 -15.16
C SER A 145 13.51 8.31 -16.32
N TYR A 146 13.84 9.59 -16.37
CA TYR A 146 13.67 10.39 -17.59
C TYR A 146 14.45 9.73 -18.74
N ALA A 147 13.76 9.45 -19.85
CA ALA A 147 14.38 9.59 -21.17
C ALA A 147 14.19 11.06 -21.57
N GLU A 148 15.19 11.72 -22.15
CA GLU A 148 14.97 13.01 -22.80
C GLU A 148 13.99 12.77 -23.96
N ASP A 149 12.74 13.15 -23.76
CA ASP A 149 11.80 13.26 -24.86
C ASP A 149 12.17 14.53 -25.63
N ASN A 150 12.98 14.37 -26.68
CA ASN A 150 13.09 15.36 -27.75
C ASN A 150 11.75 15.36 -28.51
N TYR A 151 10.77 16.06 -27.96
CA TYR A 151 9.64 16.51 -28.76
C TYR A 151 10.13 17.67 -29.62
N ASP A 152 10.69 17.33 -30.79
CA ASP A 152 10.83 18.23 -31.93
C ASP A 152 9.45 18.63 -32.48
#